data_AF-A0A183B9N8-F1
#
_entry.id   AF-A0A183B9N8-F1
#
_cell.length_a   1.000
_cell.length_b   1.000
_cell.length_c   1.000
_cell.angle_alpha   90.00
_cell.angle_beta   90.00
_cell.angle_gamma   90.00
#
_symmetry.space_group_name_H-M   'P 1'
#
loop_
_entity.id
_entity.type
_entity.pdbx_description
1 polymer ?
#
loop_
_entity_poly.entity_id
_entity_poly.type
_entity_poly.pdbx_seq_one_letter_code
_entity_poly.pdbx_strand_id
1 'polypeptide(L)'
;MLFRDRVRDDKASLGVQTRMNWLTDDGPVGAVITIHRNRLVEDGYQQLANLSSTQLRMKIRVQFVNEMGLDEVGIDLDGVFKEFLEETLHRVFDPSLNLFRVTSDQRLYPSPSSHLQENHLLLFEFLGKMLAKAIYEVFT
;
A
#
# COMPACT_ATOMS: atom_id res chain seq x y z
N MET A 1 -16.99 11.06 -15.57
CA MET A 1 -15.68 11.37 -14.96
C MET A 1 -15.75 11.83 -13.49
N LEU A 2 -16.89 11.62 -12.79
CA LEU A 2 -17.12 12.13 -11.42
C LEU A 2 -16.15 11.60 -10.34
N PHE A 3 -15.66 10.36 -10.45
CA PHE A 3 -14.78 9.78 -9.43
C PHE A 3 -13.40 10.46 -9.37
N ARG A 4 -12.80 10.75 -10.53
CA ARG A 4 -11.46 11.39 -10.62
C ARG A 4 -11.48 12.80 -10.02
N ASP A 5 -12.51 13.56 -10.32
CA ASP A 5 -12.68 14.91 -9.78
C ASP A 5 -12.80 14.89 -8.25
N ARG A 6 -13.59 13.96 -7.69
CA ARG A 6 -13.68 13.79 -6.23
C ARG A 6 -12.35 13.44 -5.57
N VAL A 7 -11.56 12.55 -6.18
CA VAL A 7 -10.23 12.20 -5.65
C VAL A 7 -9.30 13.40 -5.71
N ARG A 8 -9.31 14.17 -6.80
CA ARG A 8 -8.50 15.39 -6.93
C ARG A 8 -8.88 16.44 -5.88
N ASP A 9 -10.18 16.68 -5.69
CA ASP A 9 -10.67 17.67 -4.74
C ASP A 9 -10.34 17.26 -3.30
N ASP A 10 -10.45 15.96 -2.96
CA ASP A 10 -10.04 15.41 -1.66
C ASP A 10 -8.52 15.57 -1.44
N LYS A 11 -7.67 15.22 -2.42
CA LYS A 11 -6.21 15.45 -2.37
C LYS A 11 -5.87 16.93 -2.16
N ALA A 12 -6.53 17.82 -2.88
CA ALA A 12 -6.35 19.26 -2.74
C ALA A 12 -6.74 19.75 -1.34
N SER A 13 -7.85 19.25 -0.79
CA SER A 13 -8.31 19.59 0.57
C SER A 13 -7.32 19.16 1.66
N LEU A 14 -6.58 18.07 1.41
CA LEU A 14 -5.55 17.55 2.30
C LEU A 14 -4.19 18.21 2.09
N GLY A 15 -4.05 19.17 1.16
CA GLY A 15 -2.76 19.77 0.83
C GLY A 15 -1.79 18.81 0.12
N VAL A 16 -2.28 17.67 -0.36
CA VAL A 16 -1.52 16.73 -1.19
C VAL A 16 -1.48 17.31 -2.61
N GLN A 17 -0.57 18.27 -2.83
CA GLN A 17 -0.47 18.96 -4.11
C GLN A 17 0.05 18.03 -5.21
N THR A 18 -0.58 18.12 -6.39
CA THR A 18 -0.14 17.41 -7.59
C THR A 18 0.96 18.21 -8.29
N ARG A 19 2.20 17.71 -8.26
CA ARG A 19 3.27 17.90 -9.27
C ARG A 19 3.51 19.32 -9.83
N MET A 20 3.84 20.32 -9.00
CA MET A 20 4.47 21.55 -9.52
C MET A 20 5.90 21.82 -9.06
N ASN A 21 6.42 21.14 -8.04
CA ASN A 21 7.83 21.28 -7.66
C ASN A 21 8.45 19.96 -7.17
N TRP A 22 9.11 19.24 -8.08
CA TRP A 22 9.85 17.99 -7.78
C TRP A 22 11.06 18.20 -6.85
N LEU A 23 11.44 19.45 -6.61
CA LEU A 23 12.60 19.84 -5.80
C LEU A 23 12.29 19.92 -4.30
N THR A 24 11.02 20.02 -3.91
CA THR A 24 10.60 20.07 -2.51
C THR A 24 9.39 19.15 -2.31
N ASP A 25 9.66 17.90 -1.93
CA ASP A 25 8.64 16.93 -1.50
C ASP A 25 8.08 17.34 -0.12
N ASP A 26 7.35 18.44 -0.07
CA ASP A 26 6.88 19.09 1.17
C ASP A 26 5.38 18.87 1.43
N GLY A 27 4.78 17.93 0.71
CA GLY A 27 3.39 17.52 0.93
C GLY A 27 3.22 16.83 2.29
N PRO A 28 2.01 16.86 2.88
CA PRO A 28 1.76 16.24 4.16
C PRO A 28 1.98 14.73 4.08
N VAL A 29 2.86 14.24 4.97
CA VAL A 29 3.19 12.83 5.12
C VAL A 29 2.30 12.24 6.21
N GLY A 30 1.52 11.23 5.85
CA GLY A 30 0.67 10.49 6.78
C GLY A 30 1.44 9.44 7.58
N ALA A 31 2.48 8.87 6.98
CA ALA A 31 3.37 7.90 7.60
C ALA A 31 4.72 7.79 6.86
N VAL A 32 5.77 7.46 7.61
CA VAL A 32 7.04 6.96 7.10
C VAL A 32 7.18 5.54 7.61
N ILE A 33 7.35 4.57 6.71
CA ILE A 33 7.42 3.15 7.06
C ILE A 33 8.75 2.55 6.62
N THR A 34 9.24 1.60 7.40
CA THR A 34 10.43 0.83 7.11
C THR A 34 10.04 -0.59 6.74
N ILE A 35 10.43 -1.06 5.57
CA ILE A 35 10.01 -2.36 5.03
C ILE A 35 11.22 -3.21 4.74
N HIS A 36 11.32 -4.37 5.40
CA HIS A 36 12.33 -5.35 5.04
C HIS A 36 11.85 -6.16 3.84
N ARG A 37 12.72 -6.33 2.83
CA ARG A 37 12.39 -7.06 1.58
C ARG A 37 11.86 -8.48 1.84
N ASN A 38 12.33 -9.13 2.90
CA ASN A 38 11.90 -10.48 3.29
C ASN A 38 10.63 -10.52 4.16
N ARG A 39 10.05 -9.36 4.52
CA ARG A 39 8.90 -9.22 5.44
C ARG A 39 7.89 -8.16 4.99
N LEU A 40 7.69 -8.03 3.68
CA LEU A 40 6.82 -7.02 3.05
C LEU A 40 5.43 -6.95 3.68
N VAL A 41 4.76 -8.09 3.82
CA VAL A 41 3.36 -8.16 4.29
C VAL A 41 3.28 -7.87 5.78
N GLU A 42 4.20 -8.45 6.57
CA GLU A 42 4.25 -8.31 8.01
C GLU A 42 4.59 -6.87 8.42
N ASP A 43 5.64 -6.30 7.86
CA ASP A 43 6.07 -4.93 8.19
C ASP A 43 5.05 -3.91 7.70
N GLY A 44 4.48 -4.12 6.51
CA GLY A 44 3.40 -3.30 5.97
C GLY A 44 2.15 -3.35 6.85
N TYR A 45 1.71 -4.54 7.26
CA TYR A 45 0.57 -4.72 8.15
C TYR A 45 0.80 -4.02 9.50
N GLN A 46 1.95 -4.26 10.14
CA GLN A 46 2.26 -3.71 11.46
C GLN A 46 2.24 -2.18 11.48
N GLN A 47 2.69 -1.53 10.41
CA GLN A 47 2.82 -0.08 10.36
C GLN A 47 1.61 0.63 9.76
N LEU A 48 0.88 -0.02 8.85
CA LEU A 48 -0.21 0.63 8.10
C LEU A 48 -1.62 0.22 8.53
N ALA A 49 -1.80 -0.96 9.14
CA ALA A 49 -3.15 -1.47 9.42
C ALA A 49 -3.97 -0.56 10.34
N ASN A 50 -3.30 0.13 11.29
CA ASN A 50 -3.93 1.00 12.28
C ASN A 50 -3.92 2.49 11.91
N LEU A 51 -3.43 2.85 10.72
CA LEU A 51 -3.49 4.25 10.29
C LEU A 51 -4.93 4.72 10.10
N SER A 52 -5.18 5.96 10.48
CA SER A 52 -6.46 6.61 10.22
C SER A 52 -6.70 6.77 8.71
N SER A 53 -7.97 6.90 8.31
CA SER A 53 -8.33 7.17 6.91
C SER A 53 -7.70 8.46 6.37
N THR A 54 -7.47 9.46 7.23
CA THR A 54 -6.77 10.69 6.85
C THR A 54 -5.29 10.43 6.57
N GLN A 55 -4.59 9.71 7.45
CA GLN A 55 -3.18 9.35 7.24
C GLN A 55 -2.99 8.49 5.99
N LEU A 56 -3.87 7.52 5.74
CA LEU A 56 -3.81 6.69 4.53
C LEU A 56 -4.00 7.49 3.24
N ARG A 57 -4.74 8.59 3.26
CA ARG A 57 -4.93 9.46 2.08
C ARG A 57 -3.79 10.46 1.87
N MET A 58 -2.97 10.70 2.88
CA MET A 58 -1.74 11.50 2.78
C MET A 58 -0.60 10.69 2.15
N LYS A 59 0.55 11.32 1.89
CA LYS A 59 1.71 10.62 1.34
C LYS A 59 2.23 9.58 2.35
N ILE A 60 2.52 8.37 1.87
CA ILE A 60 3.20 7.33 2.66
C ILE A 60 4.60 7.18 2.07
N ARG A 61 5.64 7.47 2.85
CA ARG A 61 7.02 7.28 2.43
C ARG A 61 7.51 5.91 2.87
N VAL A 62 8.23 5.23 1.99
CA VAL A 62 8.80 3.90 2.25
C VAL A 62 10.32 3.99 2.26
N GLN A 63 10.92 3.37 3.27
CA GLN A 63 12.36 3.07 3.34
C GLN A 63 12.51 1.55 3.27
N PHE A 64 13.13 1.04 2.21
CA PHE A 64 13.44 -0.38 2.13
C PHE A 64 14.70 -0.72 2.92
N VAL A 65 14.69 -1.90 3.52
CA VAL A 65 15.83 -2.55 4.16
C VAL A 65 16.08 -3.86 3.42
N ASN A 66 17.30 -4.01 2.91
CA ASN A 66 17.66 -5.20 2.13
C ASN A 66 17.83 -6.43 3.04
N GLU A 67 18.13 -7.59 2.42
CA GLU A 67 18.28 -8.87 3.12
C GLU A 67 19.41 -8.89 4.17
N MET A 68 20.38 -7.98 4.06
CA MET A 68 21.48 -7.83 5.02
C MET A 68 21.14 -6.89 6.18
N GLY A 69 19.92 -6.34 6.22
CA GLY A 69 19.52 -5.38 7.25
C GLY A 69 20.03 -3.96 7.01
N LEU A 70 20.47 -3.63 5.79
CA LEU A 70 20.97 -2.29 5.45
C LEU A 70 19.89 -1.49 4.72
N ASP A 71 19.82 -0.20 5.04
CA ASP A 71 18.94 0.75 4.35
C ASP A 71 19.30 0.82 2.86
N GLU A 72 18.30 0.67 2.00
CA GLU A 72 18.44 0.91 0.56
C GLU A 72 18.46 2.42 0.29
N VAL A 73 19.31 2.84 -0.65
CA VAL A 73 19.45 4.27 -1.00
C VAL A 73 18.18 4.73 -1.74
N GLY A 74 17.41 5.62 -1.12
CA GLY A 74 16.29 6.30 -1.77
C GLY A 74 15.04 6.36 -0.89
N ILE A 75 14.88 7.44 -0.12
CA ILE A 75 13.60 7.74 0.53
C ILE A 75 12.68 8.34 -0.54
N ASP A 76 11.83 7.47 -1.09
CA ASP A 76 10.62 7.73 -1.89
C ASP A 76 10.62 8.93 -2.87
N LEU A 77 11.42 8.81 -3.94
CA LEU A 77 11.28 9.59 -5.17
C LEU A 77 10.26 8.91 -6.12
N ASP A 78 8.97 9.20 -5.93
CA ASP A 78 7.80 8.87 -6.79
C ASP A 78 7.65 7.42 -7.31
N GLY A 79 8.30 6.44 -6.67
CA GLY A 79 8.29 5.04 -7.14
C GLY A 79 8.39 3.99 -6.04
N VAL A 80 8.98 4.32 -4.89
CA VAL A 80 9.28 3.34 -3.83
C VAL A 80 7.98 2.88 -3.15
N PHE A 81 7.05 3.79 -2.89
CA PHE A 81 5.72 3.40 -2.40
C PHE A 81 4.97 2.49 -3.39
N LYS A 82 5.08 2.79 -4.70
CA LYS A 82 4.44 1.99 -5.73
C LYS A 82 5.04 0.58 -5.81
N GLU A 83 6.36 0.47 -5.75
CA GLU A 83 7.08 -0.80 -5.68
C GLU A 83 6.63 -1.62 -4.47
N PHE A 84 6.64 -1.02 -3.27
CA PHE A 84 6.14 -1.67 -2.05
C PHE A 84 4.71 -2.21 -2.22
N LEU A 85 3.83 -1.41 -2.82
CA LEU A 85 2.43 -1.80 -3.02
C LEU A 85 2.31 -2.97 -4.01
N GLU A 86 3.04 -2.93 -5.12
CA GLU A 86 3.06 -4.00 -6.12
C GLU A 86 3.60 -5.31 -5.54
N GLU A 87 4.74 -5.28 -4.83
CA GLU A 87 5.34 -6.46 -4.22
C GLU A 87 4.46 -7.05 -3.11
N THR A 88 3.87 -6.20 -2.26
CA THR A 88 2.94 -6.63 -1.22
C THR A 88 1.71 -7.30 -1.82
N LEU A 89 1.09 -6.69 -2.84
CA LEU A 89 -0.08 -7.26 -3.51
C LEU A 89 0.26 -8.57 -4.25
N HIS A 90 1.46 -8.68 -4.83
CA HIS A 90 1.91 -9.94 -5.41
C HIS A 90 1.99 -11.05 -4.36
N ARG A 91 2.58 -10.75 -3.19
CA ARG A 91 2.79 -11.73 -2.12
C ARG A 91 1.48 -12.22 -1.49
N VAL A 92 0.49 -11.35 -1.36
CA VAL A 92 -0.79 -11.67 -0.69
C VAL A 92 -1.82 -12.34 -1.60
N PHE A 93 -1.69 -12.16 -2.92
CA PHE A 93 -2.47 -12.92 -3.89
C PHE A 93 -1.83 -14.26 -4.26
N ASP A 94 -0.60 -14.53 -3.79
CA ASP A 94 0.03 -15.84 -3.89
C ASP A 94 -0.82 -16.90 -3.16
N PRO A 95 -1.26 -17.98 -3.84
CA PRO A 95 -2.04 -19.04 -3.22
C PRO A 95 -1.37 -19.71 -2.01
N SER A 96 -0.04 -19.63 -1.88
CA SER A 96 0.72 -20.14 -0.72
C SER A 96 0.33 -19.48 0.59
N LEU A 97 -0.14 -18.22 0.56
CA LEU A 97 -0.62 -17.51 1.76
C LEU A 97 -2.06 -17.92 2.13
N ASN A 98 -2.75 -18.67 1.26
CA ASN A 98 -4.11 -19.18 1.44
C ASN A 98 -5.16 -18.09 1.77
N LEU A 99 -4.89 -16.82 1.41
CA LEU A 99 -5.87 -15.75 1.52
C LEU A 99 -6.81 -15.73 0.31
N PHE A 100 -6.29 -15.96 -0.89
CA PHE A 100 -7.06 -15.96 -2.13
C PHE A 100 -6.89 -17.25 -2.91
N ARG A 101 -7.86 -17.53 -3.77
CA ARG A 101 -7.83 -18.59 -4.77
C ARG A 101 -8.13 -18.01 -6.14
N VAL A 102 -7.69 -18.72 -7.17
CA VAL A 102 -7.88 -18.35 -8.57
C VAL A 102 -8.89 -19.33 -9.20
N THR A 103 -9.89 -18.81 -9.88
CA THR A 103 -10.83 -19.61 -10.69
C THR A 103 -10.18 -20.07 -11.99
N SER A 104 -10.80 -21.01 -12.71
CA SER A 104 -10.30 -21.44 -14.02
C SER A 104 -10.23 -20.32 -15.06
N ASP A 105 -11.03 -19.27 -14.90
CA ASP A 105 -11.01 -18.05 -15.74
C ASP A 105 -10.12 -16.93 -15.17
N GLN A 106 -9.16 -17.26 -14.31
CA GLN A 106 -8.14 -16.35 -13.76
C GLN A 106 -8.70 -15.19 -12.93
N ARG A 107 -9.80 -15.41 -12.19
CA ARG A 107 -10.34 -14.44 -11.22
C ARG A 107 -9.93 -14.80 -9.80
N LEU A 108 -9.53 -13.80 -9.03
CA LEU A 108 -9.25 -13.93 -7.61
C LEU A 108 -10.53 -13.87 -6.78
N TYR A 109 -10.64 -14.73 -5.77
CA TYR A 109 -11.68 -14.67 -4.74
C TYR A 109 -11.13 -15.10 -3.38
N PRO A 110 -11.71 -14.64 -2.26
CA PRO A 110 -11.27 -15.04 -0.92
C PRO A 110 -11.31 -16.57 -0.74
N SER A 111 -10.24 -17.15 -0.22
CA SER A 111 -10.17 -18.58 0.04
C SER A 111 -11.20 -19.00 1.10
N PRO A 112 -12.06 -20.00 0.84
CA PRO A 112 -12.97 -20.55 1.85
C PRO A 112 -12.25 -21.14 3.06
N SER A 113 -10.98 -21.53 2.88
CA SER A 113 -10.10 -22.05 3.92
C SER A 113 -9.15 -20.99 4.51
N SER A 114 -9.39 -19.70 4.27
CA SER A 114 -8.50 -18.62 4.74
C SER A 114 -8.36 -18.57 6.27
N HIS A 115 -9.33 -19.08 7.02
CA HIS A 115 -9.28 -19.18 8.49
C HIS A 115 -8.13 -20.03 9.03
N LEU A 116 -7.48 -20.84 8.18
CA LEU A 116 -6.25 -21.57 8.54
C LEU A 116 -5.03 -20.65 8.63
N GLN A 117 -5.10 -19.46 8.03
CA GLN A 117 -4.10 -18.42 8.20
C GLN A 117 -4.42 -17.59 9.43
N GLU A 118 -3.43 -17.36 10.29
CA GLU A 118 -3.60 -16.53 11.47
C GLU A 118 -4.00 -15.10 11.06
N ASN A 119 -4.91 -14.50 11.81
CA ASN A 119 -5.38 -13.13 11.58
C ASN A 119 -5.96 -12.88 10.18
N HIS A 120 -6.47 -13.90 9.48
CA HIS A 120 -6.93 -13.76 8.08
C HIS A 120 -7.92 -12.61 7.84
N LEU A 121 -8.85 -12.35 8.78
CA LEU A 121 -9.79 -11.23 8.68
C LEU A 121 -9.09 -9.87 8.73
N LEU A 122 -8.10 -9.72 9.62
CA LEU A 122 -7.31 -8.50 9.74
C LEU A 122 -6.42 -8.30 8.52
N LEU A 123 -5.89 -9.38 7.95
CA LEU A 123 -5.18 -9.34 6.68
C LEU A 123 -6.11 -8.90 5.54
N PHE A 124 -7.35 -9.41 5.45
CA PHE A 124 -8.32 -8.93 4.46
C PHE A 124 -8.64 -7.44 4.61
N GLU A 125 -8.82 -6.95 5.85
CA GLU A 125 -9.04 -5.53 6.10
C GLU A 125 -7.85 -4.68 5.64
N PHE A 126 -6.64 -5.08 6.01
CA PHE A 126 -5.40 -4.44 5.58
C PHE A 126 -5.29 -4.39 4.05
N LEU A 127 -5.57 -5.50 3.37
CA LEU A 127 -5.56 -5.56 1.91
C LEU A 127 -6.61 -4.66 1.27
N GLY A 128 -7.80 -4.57 1.86
CA GLY A 128 -8.82 -3.61 1.45
C GLY A 128 -8.31 -2.18 1.51
N LYS A 129 -7.61 -1.80 2.60
CA LYS A 129 -6.98 -0.49 2.75
C LYS A 129 -5.88 -0.24 1.71
N MET A 130 -5.02 -1.23 1.44
CA MET A 130 -3.94 -1.10 0.44
C MET A 130 -4.48 -0.97 -0.99
N LEU A 131 -5.51 -1.75 -1.35
CA LEU A 131 -6.19 -1.61 -2.65
C LEU A 131 -6.86 -0.25 -2.79
N ALA A 132 -7.55 0.23 -1.74
CA ALA A 132 -8.13 1.57 -1.74
C ALA A 132 -7.07 2.66 -1.93
N LYS A 133 -5.92 2.52 -1.26
CA LYS A 133 -4.76 3.40 -1.44
C LYS A 133 -4.21 3.35 -2.87
N ALA A 134 -4.04 2.16 -3.46
CA ALA A 134 -3.61 2.00 -4.85
C ALA A 134 -4.51 2.78 -5.82
N ILE A 135 -5.83 2.59 -5.68
CA ILE A 135 -6.83 3.28 -6.49
C ILE A 135 -6.73 4.79 -6.28
N TYR A 136 -6.57 5.25 -5.03
CA TYR A 136 -6.45 6.66 -4.69
C TYR A 136 -5.20 7.31 -5.30
N GLU A 137 -4.06 6.60 -5.37
CA GLU A 137 -2.83 7.12 -5.98
C GLU A 137 -2.90 7.23 -7.51
N VAL A 138 -3.50 6.24 -8.19
CA VAL A 138 -3.57 6.18 -9.67
C VAL A 138 -4.31 7.37 -10.29
N PHE A 139 -5.27 7.95 -9.57
CA PHE A 139 -5.97 9.15 -10.05
C PHE A 139 -5.19 10.40 -9.65
N THR A 140 -4.31 10.77 -10.56
CA THR A 140 -3.71 12.10 -10.71
C THR A 140 -3.97 12.63 -12.12
#